data_AF-A0A6L7YXN2-F1
#
_entry.id   AF-A0A6L7YXN2-F1
#
_cell.length_a   1.000
_cell.length_b   1.000
_cell.length_c   1.000
_cell.angle_alpha   90.00
_cell.angle_beta   90.00
_cell.angle_gamma   90.00
#
_symmetry.space_group_name_H-M   'P 1'
#
loop_
_entity.id
_entity.type
_entity.pdbx_description
1 polymer ?
#
loop_
_entity_poly.entity_id
_entity_poly.type
_entity_poly.pdbx_seq_one_letter_code
_entity_poly.pdbx_strand_id
1 'polypeptide(L)' 'MATERMNENWRQVCSQIRSIWSEVEFEDKEMKRARGNMRKMVQLIHDKTGEPTGEIFQKISAII' A
#
# COMPACT_ATOMS: atom_id res chain seq x y z
N MET A 1 -12.47 17.33 5.53
CA MET A 1 -11.17 17.08 6.19
C MET A 1 -11.02 15.58 6.38
N ALA A 2 -9.89 14.98 6.01
CA ALA A 2 -9.58 13.62 6.48
C ALA A 2 -9.20 13.74 7.95
N THR A 3 -9.94 13.07 8.84
CA THR A 3 -9.70 13.09 10.29
C THR A 3 -8.27 12.63 10.59
N GLU A 4 -7.62 13.14 11.64
CA GLU A 4 -6.24 12.76 12.01
C GLU A 4 -6.05 11.24 12.07
N ARG A 5 -7.05 10.52 12.61
CA ARG A 5 -7.13 9.05 12.58
C ARG A 5 -6.98 8.43 11.19
N MET A 6 -7.56 9.02 10.14
CA MET A 6 -7.41 8.51 8.77
C MET A 6 -5.98 8.69 8.24
N ASN A 7 -5.27 9.72 8.69
CA ASN A 7 -3.89 9.96 8.29
C ASN A 7 -2.92 9.04 9.06
N GLU A 8 -3.17 8.80 10.34
CA GLU A 8 -2.41 7.82 11.14
C GLU A 8 -2.56 6.42 10.57
N ASN A 9 -3.81 5.99 10.30
CA ASN A 9 -4.07 4.68 9.70
C ASN A 9 -3.35 4.54 8.35
N TRP A 10 -3.40 5.58 7.51
CA TRP A 10 -2.69 5.57 6.23
C TRP A 10 -1.17 5.45 6.39
N ARG A 11 -0.56 6.14 7.36
CA ARG A 11 0.87 6.02 7.65
C ARG A 11 1.24 4.61 8.10
N GLN A 12 0.38 3.98 8.90
CA GLN A 12 0.59 2.61 9.36
C GLN A 12 0.53 1.61 8.20
N VAL A 13 -0.44 1.75 7.29
CA VAL A 13 -0.54 0.93 6.08
C VAL A 13 0.71 1.09 5.20
N CYS A 14 1.16 2.34 4.93
CA CYS A 14 2.41 2.57 4.19
C CYS A 14 3.62 1.93 4.85
N SER A 15 3.73 2.02 6.18
CA SER A 15 4.82 1.41 6.94
C SER A 15 4.82 -0.11 6.80
N GLN A 16 3.65 -0.75 6.86
CA GLN A 16 3.53 -2.20 6.69
C GLN A 16 3.83 -2.63 5.26
N ILE A 17 3.35 -1.90 4.25
CA ILE A 17 3.69 -2.15 2.84
C ILE A 17 5.22 -2.09 2.66
N ARG A 18 5.88 -1.03 3.15
CA ARG A 18 7.35 -0.91 3.09
C ARG A 18 8.07 -2.02 3.87
N SER A 19 7.47 -2.53 4.93
CA SER A 19 8.04 -3.64 5.71
C SER A 19 7.92 -4.99 5.00
N ILE A 20 6.81 -5.24 4.29
CA ILE A 20 6.58 -6.50 3.56
C ILE A 20 7.41 -6.52 2.28
N TRP A 21 7.49 -5.38 1.60
CA TRP A 21 8.22 -5.21 0.34
C TRP A 21 9.43 -4.31 0.54
N SER A 22 10.30 -4.64 1.51
CA SER A 22 11.49 -3.84 1.84
C SER A 22 12.54 -3.81 0.73
N GLU A 23 12.47 -4.76 -0.20
CA GLU A 23 13.37 -4.85 -1.36
C GLU A 23 13.02 -3.84 -2.45
N VAL A 24 11.86 -3.16 -2.36
CA VAL A 24 11.38 -2.22 -3.36
C VAL A 24 11.10 -0.84 -2.77
N GLU A 25 11.63 0.20 -3.42
CA GLU A 25 11.36 1.57 -3.03
C GLU A 25 10.00 2.06 -3.56
N PHE A 26 9.11 2.40 -2.63
CA PHE A 26 7.81 3.02 -2.92
C PHE A 26 7.88 4.53 -2.70
N GLU A 27 7.72 5.29 -3.78
CA GLU A 27 7.63 6.75 -3.72
C GLU A 27 6.34 7.17 -2.99
N ASP A 28 6.47 8.09 -2.03
CA ASP A 28 5.34 8.59 -1.24
C ASP A 28 4.22 9.18 -2.10
N LYS A 29 4.56 9.77 -3.26
CA LYS A 29 3.58 10.32 -4.20
C LYS A 29 2.74 9.23 -4.87
N GLU A 30 3.34 8.11 -5.21
CA GLU A 30 2.65 6.96 -5.81
C GLU A 30 1.73 6.30 -4.80
N MET A 31 2.24 6.03 -3.59
CA MET A 31 1.42 5.48 -2.51
C MET A 31 0.25 6.41 -2.16
N LYS A 32 0.49 7.72 -2.03
CA LYS A 32 -0.57 8.70 -1.73
C LYS A 32 -1.65 8.75 -2.81
N ARG A 33 -1.30 8.51 -4.08
CA ARG A 33 -2.28 8.40 -5.19
C ARG A 33 -3.11 7.11 -5.12
N ALA A 34 -2.54 6.05 -4.56
CA ALA A 34 -3.22 4.78 -4.35
C ALA A 34 -4.07 4.75 -3.06
N ARG A 35 -3.86 5.71 -2.15
CA ARG A 35 -4.60 5.85 -0.88
C ARG A 35 -6.12 5.74 -1.07
N GLY A 36 -6.73 4.85 -0.29
CA GLY A 36 -8.18 4.63 -0.30
C GLY A 36 -8.69 3.87 -1.53
N ASN A 37 -7.81 3.41 -2.42
CA ASN A 37 -8.16 2.57 -3.55
C ASN A 37 -7.33 1.28 -3.54
N MET A 38 -7.93 0.21 -3.03
CA MET A 38 -7.30 -1.11 -2.91
C MET A 38 -6.71 -1.61 -4.23
N ARG A 39 -7.46 -1.47 -5.33
CA ARG A 39 -7.02 -1.94 -6.66
C ARG A 39 -5.78 -1.19 -7.14
N LYS A 40 -5.69 0.12 -6.89
CA LYS A 40 -4.51 0.92 -7.22
C LYS A 40 -3.29 0.55 -6.37
N MET A 41 -3.48 0.22 -5.09
CA MET A 41 -2.38 -0.25 -4.24
C MET A 41 -1.85 -1.59 -4.72
N VAL A 42 -2.75 -2.53 -5.00
CA VAL A 42 -2.39 -3.85 -5.54
C VAL A 42 -1.63 -3.71 -6.86
N GLN A 43 -2.12 -2.86 -7.77
CA GLN A 43 -1.47 -2.64 -9.05
C GLN A 43 -0.10 -1.97 -8.89
N LEU A 44 0.04 -0.96 -8.03
CA LEU A 44 1.32 -0.31 -7.75
C LEU A 44 2.37 -1.31 -7.25
N ILE A 45 1.97 -2.19 -6.33
CA ILE A 45 2.88 -3.21 -5.79
C ILE A 45 3.20 -4.25 -6.86
N HIS A 46 2.23 -4.68 -7.67
CA HIS A 46 2.47 -5.59 -8.80
C HIS A 46 3.47 -5.01 -9.80
N ASP A 47 3.28 -3.76 -10.21
CA ASP A 47 4.16 -3.08 -11.18
C ASP A 47 5.60 -2.95 -10.66
N LYS A 48 5.79 -2.90 -9.34
CA LYS A 48 7.08 -2.72 -8.67
C LYS A 48 7.77 -4.04 -8.31
N THR A 49 7.00 -5.05 -7.92
CA THR A 49 7.52 -6.33 -7.38
C THR A 49 7.39 -7.49 -8.36
N GLY A 50 6.50 -7.39 -9.34
CA GLY A 50 6.11 -8.50 -10.21
C GLY A 50 5.23 -9.56 -9.54
N GLU A 51 4.91 -9.43 -8.25
CA GLU A 51 4.12 -10.42 -7.52
C GLU A 51 2.69 -10.53 -8.07
N PRO A 52 2.06 -11.72 -8.05
CA PRO A 52 0.68 -11.87 -8.45
C PRO A 52 -0.27 -10.96 -7.66
N THR A 53 -1.17 -10.27 -8.37
CA THR A 53 -2.14 -9.34 -7.76
C THR A 53 -3.02 -9.99 -6.67
N GLY A 54 -3.29 -11.30 -6.77
CA GLY A 54 -4.03 -12.06 -5.75
C GLY A 54 -3.28 -12.19 -4.42
N GLU A 55 -1.98 -12.47 -4.46
CA GLU A 55 -1.14 -12.56 -3.25
C GLU A 55 -0.96 -11.20 -2.59
N ILE A 56 -0.73 -10.17 -3.41
CA ILE A 56 -0.66 -8.78 -2.94
C ILE A 56 -1.97 -8.37 -2.28
N PHE A 57 -3.11 -8.67 -2.90
CA PHE A 57 -4.42 -8.35 -2.34
C PHE A 57 -4.63 -9.04 -0.97
N GLN A 58 -4.28 -10.32 -0.84
CA GLN A 58 -4.36 -11.02 0.43
C GLN A 58 -3.49 -10.34 1.50
N LYS A 59 -2.22 -10.05 1.18
CA LYS A 59 -1.30 -9.35 2.08
C LYS A 59 -1.88 -8.00 2.53
N ILE A 60 -2.37 -7.17 1.60
CA ILE A 60 -2.95 -5.87 1.95
C ILE A 60 -4.25 -6.00 2.76
N SER A 61 -5.11 -6.97 2.43
CA SER A 61 -6.35 -7.20 3.18
C SER A 61 -6.13 -7.64 4.63
N ALA A 62 -4.97 -8.20 4.96
CA ALA A 62 -4.61 -8.54 6.33
C ALA A 62 -4.11 -7.33 7.15
N ILE A 63 -3.82 -6.22 6.49
CA ILE A 63 -3.21 -5.00 7.07
C ILE A 63 -4.24 -3.90 7.34
N ILE A 64 -5.31 -3.83 6.52
CA ILE A 64 -6.36 -2.80 6.56
C ILE A 64 -7.55 -3.28 7.39
#